data_AF-A0A970C0D5-F1
#
_entry.id   AF-A0A970C0D5-F1
#
_cell.length_a   1.000
_cell.length_b   1.000
_cell.length_c   1.000
_cell.angle_alpha   90.00
_cell.angle_beta   90.00
_cell.angle_gamma   90.00
#
_symmetry.space_group_name_H-M   'P 1'
#
loop_
_entity.id
_entity.type
_entity.pdbx_description
1 polymer ?
#
loop_
_entity_poly.entity_id
_entity_poly.type
_entity_poly.pdbx_seq_one_letter_code
_entity_poly.pdbx_strand_id
1 'polypeptide(L)'
;MRRRMSRTALVTLTAVIVLSGWGVLMAQDGGQGDRGQRPERGGNDQERQQRMEQFRQRMNERIREELKFSQEDWQAVQPLFDKVVTLQRPLRAGAAGFGGMGMMGGPAPRGEAAGRGGGRRPEAPADESELGKARQKLQETVASEGATSEQLQAAMKGYRDARTKAQKELEQAQKDLREVLNARQEAQLVLWGMLD
;
A
#
# COMPACT_ATOMS: atom_id res chain seq x y z
N MET A 1 -19.11 30.43 -32.76
CA MET A 1 -20.56 30.20 -32.95
C MET A 1 -20.91 28.79 -32.49
N ARG A 2 -21.91 28.69 -31.57
CA ARG A 2 -22.91 27.61 -31.37
C ARG A 2 -22.43 26.13 -31.22
N ARG A 3 -22.50 25.54 -30.01
CA ARG A 3 -23.66 24.86 -29.34
C ARG A 3 -23.75 23.36 -29.77
N ARG A 4 -23.70 22.34 -28.89
CA ARG A 4 -24.72 21.94 -27.90
C ARG A 4 -24.25 20.82 -26.96
N MET A 5 -24.68 20.90 -25.69
CA MET A 5 -24.78 19.84 -24.67
C MET A 5 -25.92 18.84 -24.97
N SER A 6 -25.91 17.64 -24.34
CA SER A 6 -26.98 16.96 -23.53
C SER A 6 -26.60 15.46 -23.33
N ARG A 7 -26.44 14.87 -22.12
CA ARG A 7 -27.44 14.37 -21.12
C ARG A 7 -28.51 13.49 -21.79
N THR A 8 -28.84 12.24 -21.41
CA THR A 8 -29.19 11.69 -20.08
C THR A 8 -29.45 10.17 -20.18
N ALA A 9 -29.36 9.46 -19.05
CA ALA A 9 -29.71 8.05 -18.81
C ALA A 9 -31.22 7.74 -18.84
N LEU A 10 -31.61 6.46 -19.00
CA LEU A 10 -32.90 5.95 -18.54
C LEU A 10 -32.85 4.45 -18.19
N VAL A 11 -33.29 4.15 -16.96
CA VAL A 11 -33.53 2.84 -16.35
C VAL A 11 -34.99 2.45 -16.62
N THR A 12 -35.27 1.17 -16.92
CA THR A 12 -36.59 0.58 -16.66
C THR A 12 -36.45 -0.87 -16.20
N LEU A 13 -37.07 -1.14 -15.05
CA LEU A 13 -37.19 -2.37 -14.29
C LEU A 13 -38.64 -2.84 -14.41
N THR A 14 -38.89 -4.13 -14.65
CA THR A 14 -40.19 -4.76 -14.37
C THR A 14 -40.00 -6.25 -14.07
N ALA A 15 -40.35 -6.62 -12.85
CA ALA A 15 -40.53 -7.99 -12.37
C ALA A 15 -41.96 -8.48 -12.67
N VAL A 16 -42.22 -9.79 -12.63
CA VAL A 16 -43.33 -10.46 -11.92
C VAL A 16 -43.15 -11.99 -11.96
N ILE A 17 -43.34 -12.56 -10.77
CA ILE A 17 -43.27 -13.94 -10.28
C ILE A 17 -44.56 -14.71 -10.64
N VAL A 18 -44.54 -16.07 -10.66
CA VAL A 18 -45.57 -16.94 -10.00
C VAL A 18 -45.28 -18.46 -10.12
N LEU A 19 -45.10 -19.07 -8.92
CA LEU A 19 -45.54 -20.39 -8.38
C LEU A 19 -45.23 -21.68 -9.18
N SER A 20 -44.66 -22.75 -8.59
CA SER A 20 -45.24 -23.53 -7.49
C SER A 20 -44.40 -24.78 -7.17
N GLY A 21 -44.30 -25.19 -5.88
CA GLY A 21 -44.49 -26.60 -5.52
C GLY A 21 -43.44 -27.35 -4.66
N TRP A 22 -43.87 -27.67 -3.43
CA TRP A 22 -43.65 -28.88 -2.60
C TRP A 22 -42.24 -29.32 -2.13
N GLY A 23 -42.07 -29.43 -0.80
CA GLY A 23 -41.01 -30.23 -0.18
C GLY A 23 -40.86 -30.01 1.33
N VAL A 24 -41.52 -30.85 2.13
CA VAL A 24 -41.51 -30.91 3.60
C VAL A 24 -40.14 -31.32 4.15
N LEU A 25 -39.65 -30.63 5.20
CA LEU A 25 -39.01 -31.20 6.39
C LEU A 25 -38.58 -30.06 7.34
N MET A 26 -39.47 -29.71 8.29
CA MET A 26 -39.10 -28.92 9.46
C MET A 26 -38.44 -29.88 10.46
N ALA A 27 -37.11 -29.93 10.45
CA ALA A 27 -36.32 -30.58 11.48
C ALA A 27 -35.74 -29.51 12.42
N GLN A 28 -36.25 -29.53 13.65
CA GLN A 28 -35.64 -29.17 14.93
C GLN A 28 -34.75 -27.91 15.02
N ASP A 29 -35.31 -26.97 15.79
CA ASP A 29 -34.67 -26.00 16.65
C ASP A 29 -33.32 -26.50 17.24
N GLY A 30 -32.31 -25.65 17.10
CA GLY A 30 -30.95 -25.92 17.49
C GLY A 30 -30.10 -24.69 17.20
N GLY A 31 -30.28 -23.65 18.04
CA GLY A 31 -29.56 -22.39 17.96
C GLY A 31 -28.08 -22.58 17.66
N GLN A 32 -27.68 -22.19 16.46
CA GLN A 32 -26.28 -22.09 16.08
C GLN A 32 -26.10 -20.71 15.49
N GLY A 33 -25.49 -19.85 16.31
CA GLY A 33 -25.38 -18.43 16.11
C GLY A 33 -25.01 -18.05 14.68
N ASP A 34 -25.63 -16.94 14.28
CA ASP A 34 -25.18 -16.00 13.25
C ASP A 34 -23.67 -15.74 13.42
N ARG A 35 -22.85 -16.66 12.92
CA ARG A 35 -21.45 -16.39 12.63
C ARG A 35 -21.50 -15.57 11.36
N GLY A 36 -21.59 -14.25 11.58
CA GLY A 36 -21.49 -13.24 10.55
C GLY A 36 -20.53 -13.71 9.47
N GLN A 37 -21.06 -13.77 8.25
CA GLN A 37 -20.33 -14.03 7.03
C GLN A 37 -19.13 -13.09 7.03
N ARG A 38 -17.96 -13.62 7.39
CA ARG A 38 -16.70 -12.90 7.26
C ARG A 38 -16.60 -12.58 5.77
N PRO A 39 -16.61 -11.30 5.35
CA PRO A 39 -16.64 -10.97 3.94
C PRO A 39 -15.46 -11.69 3.28
N GLU A 40 -15.76 -12.55 2.30
CA GLU A 40 -14.74 -13.22 1.50
C GLU A 40 -13.79 -12.14 0.99
N ARG A 41 -12.56 -12.16 1.50
CA ARG A 41 -11.49 -11.24 1.08
C ARG A 41 -10.93 -11.76 -0.24
N GLY A 42 -11.78 -11.79 -1.26
CA GLY A 42 -11.52 -12.36 -2.58
C GLY A 42 -12.14 -11.52 -3.68
N GLY A 43 -12.00 -10.20 -3.61
CA GLY A 43 -12.34 -9.35 -4.77
C GLY A 43 -11.42 -9.69 -5.93
N ASN A 44 -11.99 -9.77 -7.14
CA ASN A 44 -11.25 -9.98 -8.39
C ASN A 44 -10.08 -8.97 -8.50
N ASP A 45 -8.98 -9.36 -9.17
CA ASP A 45 -7.77 -8.52 -9.26
C ASP A 45 -8.08 -7.12 -9.82
N GLN A 46 -9.07 -7.02 -10.71
CA GLN A 46 -9.55 -5.76 -11.28
C GLN A 46 -10.24 -4.85 -10.25
N GLU A 47 -11.15 -5.35 -9.43
CA GLU A 47 -11.75 -4.55 -8.35
C GLU A 47 -10.71 -4.15 -7.31
N ARG A 48 -9.71 -5.01 -7.04
CA ARG A 48 -8.60 -4.63 -6.15
C ARG A 48 -7.82 -3.45 -6.73
N GLN A 49 -7.49 -3.49 -8.03
CA GLN A 49 -6.81 -2.39 -8.72
C GLN A 49 -7.65 -1.11 -8.71
N GLN A 50 -8.93 -1.19 -9.06
CA GLN A 50 -9.85 -0.05 -9.03
C GLN A 50 -9.97 0.55 -7.62
N ARG A 51 -10.06 -0.29 -6.57
CA ARG A 51 -10.07 0.20 -5.19
C ARG A 51 -8.76 0.90 -4.81
N MET A 52 -7.62 0.41 -5.28
CA MET A 52 -6.31 1.05 -5.06
C MET A 52 -6.21 2.39 -5.79
N GLU A 53 -6.68 2.47 -7.03
CA GLU A 53 -6.71 3.71 -7.80
C GLU A 53 -7.62 4.76 -7.15
N GLN A 54 -8.84 4.37 -6.76
CA GLN A 54 -9.74 5.26 -6.02
C GLN A 54 -9.14 5.69 -4.68
N PHE A 55 -8.44 4.78 -3.98
CA PHE A 55 -7.74 5.13 -2.75
C PHE A 55 -6.63 6.16 -2.99
N ARG A 56 -5.83 5.98 -4.05
CA ARG A 56 -4.79 6.92 -4.47
C ARG A 56 -5.39 8.28 -4.81
N GLN A 57 -6.49 8.33 -5.57
CA GLN A 57 -7.18 9.58 -5.90
C GLN A 57 -7.66 10.32 -4.66
N ARG A 58 -8.36 9.64 -3.75
CA ARG A 58 -8.81 10.26 -2.48
C ARG A 58 -7.65 10.74 -1.62
N MET A 59 -6.55 10.00 -1.58
CA MET A 59 -5.34 10.41 -0.86
C MET A 59 -4.72 11.65 -1.50
N ASN A 60 -4.63 11.69 -2.83
CA ASN A 60 -4.11 12.81 -3.60
C ASN A 60 -4.93 14.09 -3.35
N GLU A 61 -6.26 13.98 -3.38
CA GLU A 61 -7.17 15.08 -3.08
C GLU A 61 -6.99 15.61 -1.65
N ARG A 62 -6.89 14.72 -0.65
CA ARG A 62 -6.64 15.10 0.74
C ARG A 62 -5.32 15.85 0.91
N ILE A 63 -4.24 15.33 0.32
CA ILE A 63 -2.91 15.96 0.41
C ILE A 63 -2.96 17.36 -0.23
N ARG A 64 -3.57 17.48 -1.42
CA ARG A 64 -3.75 18.77 -2.10
C ARG A 64 -4.49 19.78 -1.23
N GLU A 65 -5.60 19.36 -0.61
CA GLU A 65 -6.42 20.21 0.26
C GLU A 65 -5.69 20.60 1.55
N GLU A 66 -4.99 19.66 2.19
CA GLU A 66 -4.20 19.90 3.40
C GLU A 66 -3.06 20.88 3.16
N LEU A 67 -2.37 20.76 2.02
CA LEU A 67 -1.32 21.69 1.59
C LEU A 67 -1.89 22.96 0.92
N LYS A 68 -3.22 23.07 0.81
CA LYS A 68 -3.95 24.20 0.24
C LYS A 68 -3.49 24.58 -1.17
N PHE A 69 -3.14 23.59 -2.00
CA PHE A 69 -2.78 23.82 -3.39
C PHE A 69 -4.01 24.07 -4.26
N SER A 70 -3.90 25.00 -5.21
CA SER A 70 -4.86 25.08 -6.31
C SER A 70 -4.79 23.81 -7.17
N GLN A 71 -5.84 23.52 -7.94
CA GLN A 71 -5.83 22.35 -8.82
C GLN A 71 -4.74 22.43 -9.90
N GLU A 72 -4.47 23.65 -10.39
CA GLU A 72 -3.48 23.93 -11.43
C GLU A 72 -2.06 23.78 -10.88
N ASP A 73 -1.77 24.35 -9.71
CA ASP A 73 -0.45 24.23 -9.08
C ASP A 73 -0.17 22.78 -8.68
N TRP A 74 -1.20 22.06 -8.21
CA TRP A 74 -1.03 20.66 -7.81
C TRP A 74 -0.62 19.76 -8.97
N GLN A 75 -1.06 20.02 -10.21
CA GLN A 75 -0.65 19.23 -11.36
C GLN A 75 0.87 19.29 -11.60
N ALA A 76 1.50 20.43 -11.30
CA ALA A 76 2.96 20.59 -11.40
C ALA A 76 3.70 19.97 -10.20
N VAL A 77 3.12 20.04 -9.00
CA VAL A 77 3.75 19.55 -7.75
C VAL A 77 3.60 18.05 -7.53
N GLN A 78 2.46 17.47 -7.95
CA GLN A 78 2.16 16.05 -7.78
C GLN A 78 3.29 15.11 -8.23
N PRO A 79 3.89 15.24 -9.44
CA PRO A 79 4.98 14.34 -9.84
C PRO A 79 6.22 14.44 -8.95
N LEU A 80 6.52 15.61 -8.39
CA LEU A 80 7.64 15.79 -7.45
C LEU A 80 7.34 15.16 -6.09
N PHE A 81 6.11 15.35 -5.60
CA PHE A 81 5.62 14.71 -4.38
C PHE A 81 5.65 13.18 -4.52
N ASP A 82 5.09 12.63 -5.60
CA ASP A 82 5.06 11.19 -5.87
C ASP A 82 6.47 10.59 -5.98
N LYS A 83 7.42 11.34 -6.56
CA LYS A 83 8.84 10.96 -6.61
C LYS A 83 9.44 10.82 -5.22
N VAL A 84 9.22 11.80 -4.33
CA VAL A 84 9.69 11.73 -2.92
C VAL A 84 9.07 10.52 -2.21
N VAL A 85 7.75 10.33 -2.28
CA VAL A 85 7.07 9.18 -1.66
C VAL A 85 7.65 7.85 -2.17
N THR A 86 7.87 7.75 -3.48
CA THR A 86 8.41 6.56 -4.13
C THR A 86 9.83 6.25 -3.66
N LEU A 87 10.70 7.27 -3.54
CA LEU A 87 12.09 7.11 -3.10
C LEU A 87 12.22 6.89 -1.58
N GLN A 88 11.31 7.43 -0.78
CA GLN A 88 11.28 7.18 0.67
C GLN A 88 10.87 5.74 1.02
N ARG A 89 9.95 5.15 0.24
CA ARG A 89 9.41 3.81 0.50
C ARG A 89 10.50 2.74 0.70
N PRO A 90 11.47 2.54 -0.23
CA PRO A 90 12.50 1.52 -0.07
C PRO A 90 13.44 1.84 1.09
N LEU A 91 13.71 3.10 1.38
CA LEU A 91 14.56 3.51 2.51
C LEU A 91 13.90 3.22 3.87
N ARG A 92 12.58 3.40 3.98
CA ARG A 92 11.80 3.07 5.18
C ARG A 92 11.56 1.57 5.35
N ALA A 93 11.44 0.82 4.26
CA ALA A 93 11.23 -0.63 4.29
C ALA A 93 12.35 -1.39 5.03
N GLY A 94 13.59 -0.88 5.00
CA GLY A 94 14.70 -1.45 5.76
C GLY A 94 14.58 -1.30 7.28
N ALA A 95 13.86 -0.28 7.76
CA ALA A 95 13.64 -0.03 9.19
C ALA A 95 12.42 -0.79 9.76
N ALA A 96 11.43 -1.09 8.91
CA ALA A 96 10.23 -1.82 9.30
C ALA A 96 10.49 -3.30 9.67
N GLY A 97 11.63 -3.86 9.28
CA GLY A 97 11.98 -5.26 9.51
C GLY A 97 12.25 -5.65 10.97
N PHE A 98 12.59 -4.69 11.83
CA PHE A 98 12.89 -4.95 13.26
C PHE A 98 11.88 -4.31 14.23
N GLY A 99 11.03 -3.37 13.77
CA GLY A 99 10.05 -2.66 14.59
C GLY A 99 8.61 -2.65 14.07
N GLY A 100 8.34 -3.19 12.88
CA GLY A 100 7.02 -3.17 12.25
C GLY A 100 6.18 -4.44 12.46
N MET A 101 6.71 -5.45 13.16
CA MET A 101 6.03 -6.73 13.37
C MET A 101 5.36 -6.83 14.75
N GLY A 102 4.55 -5.83 15.12
CA GLY A 102 3.82 -5.93 16.39
C GLY A 102 2.86 -4.80 16.79
N MET A 103 2.80 -3.66 16.12
CA MET A 103 2.07 -2.48 16.66
C MET A 103 0.94 -1.91 15.79
N MET A 104 0.45 -2.64 14.78
CA MET A 104 -0.83 -2.33 14.14
C MET A 104 -1.60 -3.62 13.88
N GLY A 105 -2.28 -4.15 14.90
CA GLY A 105 -3.13 -5.33 14.71
C GLY A 105 -3.65 -6.02 15.97
N GLY A 106 -4.12 -5.26 16.97
CA GLY A 106 -4.97 -5.79 18.05
C GLY A 106 -4.26 -6.63 19.13
N PRO A 107 -4.90 -6.80 20.31
CA PRO A 107 -4.34 -7.58 21.41
C PRO A 107 -4.16 -9.03 20.97
N ALA A 108 -2.91 -9.51 20.98
CA ALA A 108 -2.62 -10.92 20.86
C ALA A 108 -3.32 -11.68 22.00
N PRO A 109 -4.19 -12.67 21.73
CA PRO A 109 -4.63 -13.57 22.78
C PRO A 109 -3.41 -14.40 23.17
N ARG A 110 -2.91 -14.14 24.37
CA ARG A 110 -2.01 -15.05 25.08
C ARG A 110 -2.80 -16.32 25.35
N GLY A 111 -2.60 -17.35 24.52
CA GLY A 111 -3.25 -18.64 24.67
C GLY A 111 -2.65 -19.65 23.72
N GLU A 112 -2.20 -20.75 24.30
CA GLU A 112 -1.66 -21.98 23.73
C GLU A 112 -1.89 -22.25 22.23
N ALA A 113 -0.79 -22.41 21.48
CA ALA A 113 -0.66 -23.47 20.47
C ALA A 113 0.78 -23.51 19.95
N ALA A 114 1.63 -24.33 20.60
CA ALA A 114 2.77 -24.92 19.93
C ALA A 114 2.21 -25.90 18.88
N GLY A 115 2.03 -25.40 17.65
CA GLY A 115 1.39 -26.13 16.56
C GLY A 115 1.97 -25.74 15.21
N ARG A 116 2.90 -26.57 14.74
CA ARG A 116 3.38 -26.77 13.37
C ARG A 116 2.42 -26.19 12.30
N GLY A 117 2.74 -25.01 11.78
CA GLY A 117 1.99 -24.38 10.70
C GLY A 117 2.85 -23.32 10.01
N GLY A 118 3.48 -23.70 8.90
CA GLY A 118 4.23 -22.82 8.00
C GLY A 118 3.30 -21.84 7.30
N GLY A 119 2.71 -20.91 8.06
CA GLY A 119 1.96 -19.80 7.54
C GLY A 119 2.92 -18.85 6.84
N ARG A 120 3.01 -18.98 5.50
CA ARG A 120 3.66 -18.01 4.62
C ARG A 120 3.13 -16.63 5.03
N ARG A 121 3.98 -15.83 5.68
CA ARG A 121 3.72 -14.41 5.91
C ARG A 121 3.31 -13.84 4.54
N PRO A 122 2.24 -13.03 4.42
CA PRO A 122 1.89 -12.43 3.15
C PRO A 122 3.15 -11.78 2.59
N GLU A 123 3.68 -12.31 1.48
CA GLU A 123 4.85 -11.77 0.82
C GLU A 123 4.52 -10.31 0.55
N ALA A 124 5.19 -9.38 1.23
CA ALA A 124 5.04 -7.98 0.89
C ALA A 124 5.42 -7.87 -0.60
N PRO A 125 4.64 -7.15 -1.44
CA PRO A 125 4.96 -7.02 -2.85
C PRO A 125 6.44 -6.64 -2.99
N ALA A 126 7.18 -7.42 -3.77
CA ALA A 126 8.62 -7.29 -3.90
C ALA A 126 8.97 -5.82 -4.21
N ASP A 127 9.88 -5.27 -3.41
CA ASP A 127 10.40 -3.93 -3.65
C ASP A 127 11.35 -3.99 -4.84
N GLU A 128 10.83 -3.76 -6.04
CA GLU A 128 11.57 -3.82 -7.30
C GLU A 128 12.64 -2.72 -7.46
N SER A 129 12.78 -1.83 -6.48
CA SER A 129 13.86 -0.84 -6.48
C SER A 129 15.23 -1.49 -6.39
N GLU A 130 16.27 -0.81 -6.89
CA GLU A 130 17.67 -1.28 -6.79
C GLU A 130 18.07 -1.55 -5.32
N LEU A 131 17.63 -0.71 -4.39
CA LEU A 131 17.83 -0.92 -2.96
C LEU A 131 17.07 -2.15 -2.44
N GLY A 132 15.84 -2.37 -2.90
CA GLY A 132 15.05 -3.55 -2.56
C GLY A 132 15.70 -4.85 -3.04
N LYS A 133 16.16 -4.90 -4.28
CA LYS A 133 16.91 -6.03 -4.84
C LYS A 133 18.23 -6.28 -4.12
N ALA A 134 19.00 -5.22 -3.82
CA ALA A 134 20.24 -5.35 -3.07
C ALA A 134 20.01 -5.84 -1.64
N ARG A 135 18.90 -5.44 -1.00
CA ARG A 135 18.47 -5.94 0.31
C ARG A 135 18.13 -7.42 0.25
N GLN A 136 17.33 -7.84 -0.73
CA GLN A 136 16.97 -9.24 -0.91
C GLN A 136 18.21 -10.11 -1.11
N LYS A 137 19.13 -9.69 -2.00
CA LYS A 137 20.40 -10.39 -2.22
C LYS A 137 21.22 -10.54 -0.93
N LEU A 138 21.31 -9.48 -0.11
CA LEU A 138 22.00 -9.54 1.17
C LEU A 138 21.30 -10.51 2.14
N GLN A 139 19.97 -10.49 2.22
CA GLN A 139 19.19 -11.40 3.06
C GLN A 139 19.41 -12.87 2.63
N GLU A 140 19.34 -13.16 1.34
CA GLU A 140 19.59 -14.50 0.78
C GLU A 140 21.02 -14.96 1.05
N THR A 141 22.01 -14.08 0.89
CA THR A 141 23.42 -14.40 1.16
C THR A 141 23.63 -14.70 2.64
N VAL A 142 23.02 -13.93 3.55
CA VAL A 142 23.10 -14.17 5.00
C VAL A 142 22.38 -15.45 5.42
N ALA A 143 21.27 -15.79 4.75
CA ALA A 143 20.52 -17.01 5.02
C ALA A 143 21.19 -18.29 4.47
N SER A 144 22.16 -18.14 3.56
CA SER A 144 22.89 -19.28 2.99
C SER A 144 24.00 -19.75 3.94
N GLU A 145 23.85 -20.97 4.47
CA GLU A 145 24.85 -21.58 5.37
C GLU A 145 26.24 -21.75 4.73
N GLY A 146 26.30 -21.82 3.40
CA GLY A 146 27.54 -21.96 2.63
C GLY A 146 28.15 -20.65 2.14
N ALA A 147 27.60 -19.49 2.55
CA ALA A 147 28.10 -18.21 2.09
C ALA A 147 29.54 -17.96 2.56
N THR A 148 30.43 -17.66 1.62
CA THR A 148 31.82 -17.31 1.96
C THR A 148 31.90 -15.88 2.50
N SER A 149 32.98 -15.59 3.24
CA SER A 149 33.26 -14.22 3.71
C SER A 149 33.29 -13.21 2.55
N GLU A 150 33.83 -13.59 1.40
CA GLU A 150 33.87 -12.74 0.21
C GLU A 150 32.48 -12.45 -0.35
N GLN A 151 31.59 -13.46 -0.41
CA GLN A 151 30.21 -13.29 -0.84
C GLN A 151 29.43 -12.36 0.09
N LEU A 152 29.59 -12.51 1.41
CA LEU A 152 28.97 -11.62 2.39
C LEU A 152 29.49 -10.18 2.27
N GLN A 153 30.80 -10.00 2.12
CA GLN A 153 31.40 -8.67 1.93
C GLN A 153 30.90 -8.00 0.64
N ALA A 154 30.84 -8.74 -0.46
CA ALA A 154 30.32 -8.24 -1.73
C ALA A 154 28.83 -7.85 -1.63
N ALA A 155 28.00 -8.67 -0.98
CA ALA A 155 26.58 -8.38 -0.77
C ALA A 155 26.36 -7.15 0.12
N MET A 156 27.13 -7.02 1.22
CA MET A 156 27.08 -5.84 2.08
C MET A 156 27.51 -4.58 1.34
N LYS A 157 28.58 -4.63 0.54
CA LYS A 157 29.01 -3.51 -0.29
C LYS A 157 27.91 -3.09 -1.25
N GLY A 158 27.33 -4.04 -2.00
CA GLY A 158 26.24 -3.76 -2.93
C GLY A 158 25.02 -3.12 -2.26
N TYR A 159 24.65 -3.59 -1.07
CA TYR A 159 23.56 -2.98 -0.29
C TYR A 159 23.88 -1.54 0.16
N ARG A 160 25.09 -1.28 0.66
CA ARG A 160 25.51 0.07 1.09
C ARG A 160 25.57 1.04 -0.09
N ASP A 161 26.09 0.61 -1.23
CA ASP A 161 26.16 1.41 -2.46
C ASP A 161 24.75 1.77 -2.95
N ALA A 162 23.84 0.79 -3.01
CA ALA A 162 22.45 1.01 -3.40
C ALA A 162 21.71 1.95 -2.43
N ARG A 163 21.96 1.82 -1.13
CA ARG A 163 21.38 2.72 -0.11
C ARG A 163 21.88 4.15 -0.28
N THR A 164 23.18 4.33 -0.48
CA THR A 164 23.80 5.65 -0.69
C THR A 164 23.24 6.32 -1.95
N LYS A 165 23.06 5.55 -3.03
CA LYS A 165 22.44 6.04 -4.25
C LYS A 165 20.99 6.49 -4.02
N ALA A 166 20.18 5.65 -3.37
CA ALA A 166 18.78 5.98 -3.07
C ALA A 166 18.65 7.22 -2.16
N GLN A 167 19.57 7.41 -1.20
CA GLN A 167 19.60 8.61 -0.36
C GLN A 167 19.87 9.87 -1.17
N LYS A 168 20.88 9.85 -2.06
CA LYS A 168 21.17 10.99 -2.95
C LYS A 168 20.01 11.33 -3.89
N GLU A 169 19.35 10.32 -4.44
CA GLU A 169 18.17 10.52 -5.29
C GLU A 169 17.01 11.14 -4.49
N LEU A 170 16.81 10.68 -3.25
CA LEU A 170 15.81 11.26 -2.35
C LEU A 170 16.13 12.71 -2.00
N GLU A 171 17.37 13.03 -1.61
CA GLU A 171 17.82 14.39 -1.29
C GLU A 171 17.58 15.34 -2.47
N GLN A 172 17.90 14.91 -3.69
CA GLN A 172 17.63 15.70 -4.89
C GLN A 172 16.12 15.88 -5.12
N ALA A 173 15.32 14.83 -4.98
CA ALA A 173 13.85 14.94 -5.14
C ALA A 173 13.20 15.86 -4.08
N GLN A 174 13.69 15.82 -2.84
CA GLN A 174 13.25 16.71 -1.77
C GLN A 174 13.65 18.17 -2.07
N LYS A 175 14.84 18.39 -2.64
CA LYS A 175 15.25 19.72 -3.12
C LYS A 175 14.35 20.22 -4.24
N ASP A 176 14.13 19.41 -5.28
CA ASP A 176 13.25 19.75 -6.41
C ASP A 176 11.84 20.12 -5.90
N LEU A 177 11.32 19.36 -4.93
CA LEU A 177 10.01 19.63 -4.32
C LEU A 177 10.01 20.94 -3.51
N ARG A 178 11.08 21.29 -2.79
CA ARG A 178 11.16 22.56 -2.05
C ARG A 178 11.12 23.79 -2.95
N GLU A 179 11.69 23.72 -4.14
CA GLU A 179 11.74 24.85 -5.07
C GLU A 179 10.34 25.32 -5.53
N VAL A 180 9.31 24.47 -5.40
CA VAL A 180 7.93 24.76 -5.81
C VAL A 180 6.96 24.96 -4.63
N LEU A 181 7.46 24.92 -3.38
CA LEU A 181 6.64 25.05 -2.18
C LEU A 181 6.76 26.45 -1.59
N ASN A 182 5.69 26.89 -0.90
CA ASN A 182 5.81 27.99 0.05
C ASN A 182 6.18 27.49 1.46
N ALA A 183 6.61 28.41 2.33
CA ALA A 183 7.08 28.08 3.68
C ALA A 183 6.06 27.31 4.54
N ARG A 184 4.75 27.57 4.37
CA ARG A 184 3.72 26.83 5.13
C ARG A 184 3.64 25.38 4.67
N GLN A 185 3.67 25.14 3.36
CA GLN A 185 3.61 23.80 2.78
C GLN A 185 4.85 22.99 3.10
N GLU A 186 6.03 23.62 3.00
CA GLU A 186 7.30 23.01 3.40
C GLU A 186 7.25 22.59 4.88
N ALA A 187 6.81 23.47 5.78
CA ALA A 187 6.67 23.14 7.20
C ALA A 187 5.72 21.94 7.44
N GLN A 188 4.61 21.84 6.69
CA GLN A 188 3.72 20.69 6.78
C GLN A 188 4.41 19.39 6.33
N LEU A 189 5.18 19.44 5.23
CA LEU A 189 5.91 18.27 4.74
C LEU A 189 7.07 17.87 5.66
N VAL A 190 7.71 18.81 6.36
CA VAL A 190 8.68 18.52 7.42
C VAL A 190 7.99 17.79 8.57
N LEU A 191 6.82 18.26 9.02
CA LEU A 191 6.03 17.59 10.07
C LEU A 191 5.59 16.17 9.65
N TRP A 192 5.38 15.92 8.36
CA TRP A 192 5.07 14.59 7.83
C TRP A 192 6.32 13.69 7.64
N GLY A 193 7.52 14.21 7.92
CA GLY A 193 8.79 13.52 7.70
C GLY A 193 9.11 13.26 6.22
N MET A 194 8.56 14.10 5.34
CA MET A 194 8.82 14.06 3.89
C MET A 194 9.99 14.95 3.49
N LEU A 195 10.15 16.07 4.19
CA LEU A 195 11.27 17.01 4.07
C LEU A 195 12.00 17.09 5.42
N ASP A 196 13.19 17.68 5.40
CA ASP A 196 14.06 17.94 6.55
C ASP A 196 14.17 19.45 6.82
#